data_AF-A0AA88L473-F1
#
_entry.id   AF-A0AA88L473-F1
#
_cell.length_a   1.000
_cell.length_b   1.000
_cell.length_c   1.000
_cell.angle_alpha   90.00
_cell.angle_beta   90.00
_cell.angle_gamma   90.00
#
_symmetry.space_group_name_H-M   'P 1'
#
loop_
_entity.id
_entity.type
_entity.pdbx_description
1 polymer ?
#
loop_
_entity_poly.entity_id
_entity_poly.type
_entity_poly.pdbx_seq_one_letter_code
_entity_poly.pdbx_strand_id
1 'polypeptide(L)'
;MDSVHCSTPTINWNSQNLKHAWKRFKQHAKFMFSGPLSGKAETVKCSYLLLWVGEKSRDIFNTFTIAHSEQNVSAYLAKFDTYVKPVANPIFARYKFNKKNQDAVETVEQHVTSLKILTKDCSFGNSEDGMVRDRLLFGI
;
A
#
# COMPACT_ATOMS: atom_id res chain seq x y z
N MET A 1 34.98 -12.61 -9.40
CA MET A 1 34.16 -11.65 -8.63
C MET A 1 32.83 -11.57 -9.35
N ASP A 2 31.89 -12.44 -8.97
CA ASP A 2 30.58 -12.48 -9.61
C ASP A 2 29.81 -11.24 -9.20
N SER A 3 29.79 -10.25 -10.09
CA SER A 3 28.88 -9.12 -10.00
C SER A 3 27.47 -9.65 -10.20
N VAL A 4 26.87 -10.18 -9.13
CA VAL A 4 25.45 -10.50 -9.09
C VAL A 4 24.74 -9.19 -9.36
N HIS A 5 24.27 -9.01 -10.59
CA HIS A 5 23.45 -7.89 -11.02
C HIS A 5 22.06 -8.08 -10.38
N CYS A 6 22.01 -8.03 -9.06
CA CYS A 6 20.78 -8.08 -8.32
C CYS A 6 20.14 -6.71 -8.47
N SER A 7 19.01 -6.65 -9.16
CA SER A 7 18.24 -5.42 -9.30
C SER A 7 17.96 -4.87 -7.90
N THR A 8 18.32 -3.61 -7.64
CA THR A 8 18.08 -3.02 -6.33
C THR A 8 16.58 -2.78 -6.14
N PRO A 9 16.03 -3.03 -4.94
CA PRO A 9 14.66 -2.63 -4.64
C PRO A 9 14.49 -1.13 -4.83
N THR A 10 13.48 -0.73 -5.58
CA THR A 10 13.10 0.68 -5.78
C THR A 10 11.59 0.80 -5.70
N ILE A 11 11.11 1.95 -5.23
CA ILE A 11 9.68 2.27 -5.20
C ILE A 11 9.41 3.58 -5.95
N ASN A 12 8.39 3.55 -6.80
CA ASN A 12 7.82 4.75 -7.37
C ASN A 12 6.69 5.29 -6.47
N TRP A 13 6.98 6.37 -5.74
CA TRP A 13 6.03 7.02 -4.84
C TRP A 13 4.87 7.74 -5.51
N ASN A 14 5.00 8.05 -6.81
CA ASN A 14 3.95 8.71 -7.59
C ASN A 14 3.03 7.68 -8.27
N SER A 15 3.14 6.39 -7.94
CA SER A 15 2.32 5.32 -8.52
C SER A 15 0.84 5.49 -8.18
N GLN A 16 -0.02 5.34 -9.19
CA GLN A 16 -1.49 5.35 -9.05
C GLN A 16 -2.00 4.30 -8.05
N ASN A 17 -1.26 3.19 -7.87
CA ASN A 17 -1.52 2.17 -6.87
C ASN A 17 -0.31 2.02 -5.92
N LEU A 18 -0.07 3.05 -5.11
CA LEU A 18 1.05 3.10 -4.16
C LEU A 18 1.09 1.88 -3.23
N LYS A 19 -0.08 1.39 -2.78
CA LYS A 19 -0.21 0.19 -1.94
C LYS A 19 0.39 -1.05 -2.61
N HIS A 20 0.09 -1.25 -3.89
CA HIS A 20 0.62 -2.38 -4.64
C HIS A 20 2.11 -2.22 -4.95
N ALA A 21 2.56 -1.01 -5.31
CA ALA A 21 3.97 -0.70 -5.53
C ALA A 21 4.80 -0.97 -4.25
N TRP A 22 4.30 -0.56 -3.09
CA TRP A 22 4.93 -0.82 -1.81
C TRP A 22 4.93 -2.30 -1.41
N LYS A 23 3.85 -3.04 -1.70
CA LYS A 23 3.83 -4.50 -1.49
C LYS A 23 4.96 -5.19 -2.29
N ARG A 24 5.15 -4.80 -3.55
CA ARG A 24 6.24 -5.32 -4.40
C ARG A 24 7.61 -4.94 -3.84
N PHE A 25 7.79 -3.69 -3.44
CA PHE A 25 9.03 -3.22 -2.82
C PHE A 25 9.38 -4.02 -1.56
N LYS A 26 8.43 -4.20 -0.63
CA LYS A 26 8.64 -4.99 0.60
C LYS A 26 9.04 -6.43 0.31
N GLN A 27 8.39 -7.05 -0.68
CA GLN A 27 8.71 -8.41 -1.08
C GLN A 27 10.14 -8.51 -1.63
N HIS A 28 10.54 -7.55 -2.46
CA HIS A 28 11.90 -7.49 -3.00
C HIS A 28 12.95 -7.23 -1.91
N ALA A 29 12.70 -6.28 -1.00
CA ALA A 29 13.58 -6.01 0.13
C ALA A 29 13.74 -7.25 1.04
N LYS A 30 12.65 -7.99 1.27
CA LYS A 30 12.69 -9.25 2.03
C LYS A 30 13.59 -10.29 1.35
N PHE A 31 13.49 -10.47 0.03
CA PHE A 31 14.36 -11.38 -0.72
C PHE A 31 15.84 -10.98 -0.63
N MET A 32 16.14 -9.69 -0.67
CA MET A 32 17.51 -9.20 -0.50
C MET A 32 18.06 -9.50 0.90
N PHE A 33 17.24 -9.27 1.94
CA PHE A 33 17.64 -9.52 3.32
C PHE A 33 17.66 -11.01 3.70
N SER A 34 16.94 -11.88 3.00
CA SER A 34 17.00 -13.33 3.19
C SER A 34 18.07 -14.02 2.34
N GLY A 35 18.50 -13.41 1.23
CA GLY A 35 19.50 -13.96 0.34
C GLY A 35 20.86 -13.24 0.48
N PRO A 36 21.22 -12.32 -0.44
CA PRO A 36 22.56 -11.72 -0.52
C PRO A 36 23.01 -10.97 0.75
N LEU A 37 22.07 -10.42 1.52
CA LEU A 37 22.36 -9.62 2.70
C LEU A 37 21.98 -10.32 4.01
N SER A 38 21.70 -11.62 3.98
CA SER A 38 21.32 -12.42 5.16
C SER A 38 22.30 -12.28 6.32
N GLY A 39 23.61 -12.38 6.04
CA GLY A 39 24.68 -12.27 7.04
C GLY A 39 25.06 -10.86 7.49
N LYS A 40 24.37 -9.81 7.02
CA LYS A 40 24.67 -8.42 7.45
C LYS A 40 23.96 -8.08 8.76
N ALA A 41 24.60 -7.24 9.57
CA ALA A 41 24.02 -6.67 10.78
C ALA A 41 22.74 -5.89 10.47
N GLU A 42 21.81 -5.85 11.43
CA GLU A 42 20.51 -5.23 11.24
C GLU A 42 20.58 -3.73 10.96
N THR A 43 21.52 -3.03 11.60
CA THR A 43 21.80 -1.61 11.34
C THR A 43 22.17 -1.36 9.88
N VAL A 44 22.98 -2.24 9.30
CA VAL A 44 23.38 -2.15 7.88
C VAL A 44 22.19 -2.43 6.96
N LYS A 45 21.31 -3.37 7.32
CA LYS A 45 20.06 -3.64 6.58
C LYS A 45 19.12 -2.43 6.62
N CYS A 46 19.03 -1.72 7.75
CA CYS A 46 18.29 -0.47 7.86
C CYS A 46 18.84 0.62 6.93
N SER A 47 20.16 0.79 6.86
CA SER A 47 20.79 1.74 5.93
C SER A 47 20.50 1.39 4.47
N TYR A 48 20.57 0.11 4.09
CA TYR A 48 20.20 -0.34 2.74
C TYR A 48 18.74 -0.05 2.42
N LEU A 49 17.83 -0.31 3.38
CA LEU A 49 16.42 0.00 3.22
C LEU A 49 16.25 1.49 2.89
N LEU A 50 16.81 2.39 3.70
CA LEU A 50 16.71 3.85 3.49
C LEU A 50 17.34 4.33 2.18
N LEU A 51 18.38 3.66 1.70
CA LEU A 51 18.97 3.94 0.38
C LEU A 51 18.01 3.55 -0.76
N TRP A 52 17.36 2.39 -0.65
CA TRP A 52 16.45 1.83 -1.65
C TRP A 52 15.09 2.53 -1.71
N VAL A 53 14.59 3.05 -0.59
CA VAL A 53 13.28 3.74 -0.59
C VAL A 53 13.33 5.07 -1.35
N GLY A 54 14.53 5.66 -1.49
CA GLY A 54 14.77 6.87 -2.27
C GLY A 54 14.57 8.16 -1.47
N GLU A 55 14.85 9.29 -2.11
CA GLU A 55 14.94 10.61 -1.47
C GLU A 55 13.64 11.08 -0.81
N LYS A 56 12.52 11.02 -1.54
CA LYS A 56 11.18 11.35 -1.00
C LYS A 56 10.84 10.59 0.29
N SER A 57 11.31 9.35 0.41
CA SER A 57 11.08 8.54 1.59
C SER A 57 11.98 8.87 2.75
N ARG A 58 13.16 9.42 2.49
CA ARG A 58 14.02 9.93 3.57
C ARG A 58 13.39 11.16 4.19
N ASP A 59 12.73 12.01 3.41
CA ASP A 59 11.93 13.12 3.95
C ASP A 59 10.78 12.61 4.81
N ILE A 60 10.04 11.61 4.32
CA ILE A 60 8.99 10.94 5.11
C ILE A 60 9.57 10.30 6.38
N PHE A 61 10.72 9.64 6.27
CA PHE A 61 11.40 9.01 7.39
C PHE A 61 11.82 10.03 8.45
N ASN A 62 12.28 11.22 8.05
CA ASN A 62 12.61 12.30 8.97
C ASN A 62 11.39 12.81 9.76
N THR A 63 10.16 12.55 9.31
CA THR A 63 8.94 12.82 10.09
C THR A 63 8.64 11.75 11.13
N PHE A 64 9.30 10.59 11.09
CA PHE A 64 9.02 9.49 12.00
C PHE A 64 9.74 9.71 13.34
N THR A 65 8.97 9.75 14.42
CA THR A 65 9.52 9.59 15.77
C THR A 65 9.75 8.10 16.04
N ILE A 66 11.01 7.67 16.05
CA ILE A 66 11.40 6.28 16.34
C ILE A 66 12.35 6.29 17.55
N ALA A 67 12.01 5.53 18.59
CA ALA A 67 12.87 5.36 19.75
C ALA A 67 14.17 4.65 19.34
N HIS A 68 15.30 5.04 19.94
CA HIS A 68 16.61 4.52 19.56
C HIS A 68 16.72 2.98 19.75
N SER A 69 15.95 2.43 20.69
CA SER A 69 15.84 0.99 20.97
C SER A 69 15.03 0.19 19.94
N GLU A 70 14.31 0.83 19.01
CA GLU A 70 13.41 0.18 18.04
C GLU A 70 13.88 0.31 16.59
N GLN A 71 15.16 0.66 16.37
CA GLN A 71 15.73 0.87 15.03
C GLN A 71 16.05 -0.45 14.32
N ASN A 72 15.02 -1.23 14.03
CA ASN A 72 15.10 -2.48 13.28
C ASN A 72 14.36 -2.38 11.95
N VAL A 73 14.68 -3.30 11.02
CA VAL A 73 14.13 -3.28 9.65
C VAL A 73 12.60 -3.42 9.70
N SER A 74 12.08 -4.25 10.60
CA SER A 74 10.65 -4.45 10.77
C SER A 74 9.91 -3.19 11.20
N ALA A 75 10.46 -2.42 12.13
CA ALA A 75 9.86 -1.19 12.64
C ALA A 75 9.79 -0.13 11.53
N TYR A 76 10.86 -0.01 10.73
CA TYR A 76 10.88 0.92 9.60
C TYR A 76 9.84 0.54 8.56
N LEU A 77 9.77 -0.74 8.19
CA LEU A 77 8.74 -1.22 7.27
C LEU A 77 7.32 -1.02 7.80
N ALA A 78 7.09 -1.17 9.11
CA ALA A 78 5.79 -0.95 9.74
C ALA A 78 5.36 0.53 9.74
N LYS A 79 6.30 1.46 9.97
CA LYS A 79 6.03 2.91 9.88
C LYS A 79 5.70 3.31 8.45
N PHE A 80 6.48 2.84 7.47
CA PHE A 80 6.16 3.05 6.07
C PHE A 80 4.86 2.36 5.66
N ASP A 81 4.49 1.22 6.24
CA ASP A 81 3.17 0.60 6.03
C ASP A 81 2.03 1.50 6.52
N THR A 82 2.23 2.22 7.63
CA THR A 82 1.26 3.19 8.12
C THR A 82 1.15 4.39 7.19
N TYR A 83 2.26 4.83 6.61
CA TYR A 83 2.29 5.95 5.66
C TYR A 83 1.72 5.58 4.28
N VAL A 84 2.02 4.38 3.78
CA VAL A 84 1.59 3.88 2.46
C VAL A 84 0.19 3.28 2.50
N LYS A 85 -0.29 2.83 3.67
CA LYS A 85 -1.73 2.73 3.86
C LYS A 85 -2.27 4.07 3.40
N PRO A 86 -3.14 4.11 2.37
CA PRO A 86 -3.86 5.33 2.14
C PRO A 86 -4.44 5.67 3.51
N VAL A 87 -4.25 6.90 3.98
CA VAL A 87 -5.31 7.50 4.78
C VAL A 87 -6.50 7.31 3.86
N ALA A 88 -7.25 6.24 4.07
CA ALA A 88 -8.38 5.88 3.22
C ALA A 88 -9.20 7.14 3.32
N ASN A 89 -9.19 7.96 2.27
CA ASN A 89 -9.91 9.20 2.31
C ASN A 89 -11.34 8.72 2.11
N PRO A 90 -12.11 8.53 3.20
CA PRO A 90 -13.38 7.84 3.07
C PRO A 90 -14.29 8.68 2.20
N ILE A 91 -14.07 10.01 2.17
CA ILE A 91 -14.76 10.96 1.29
C ILE A 91 -14.48 10.64 -0.18
N PHE A 92 -13.22 10.46 -0.57
CA PHE A 92 -12.88 10.14 -1.97
C PHE A 92 -13.30 8.72 -2.38
N ALA A 93 -13.19 7.76 -1.47
CA ALA A 93 -13.68 6.40 -1.70
C ALA A 93 -15.21 6.38 -1.85
N ARG A 94 -15.94 7.09 -0.97
CA ARG A 94 -17.39 7.29 -1.05
C ARG A 94 -17.78 8.01 -2.34
N TYR A 95 -17.01 8.99 -2.79
CA TYR A 95 -17.22 9.64 -4.09
C TYR A 95 -17.12 8.62 -5.24
N LYS A 96 -16.08 7.78 -5.27
CA LYS A 96 -15.93 6.73 -6.29
C LYS A 96 -17.07 5.71 -6.25
N PHE A 97 -17.45 5.28 -5.04
CA PHE A 97 -18.58 4.38 -4.81
C PHE A 97 -19.89 4.98 -5.35
N ASN A 98 -20.19 6.23 -5.00
CA ASN A 98 -21.40 6.92 -5.42
C ASN A 98 -21.42 7.26 -6.92
N LYS A 99 -20.24 7.40 -7.54
CA LYS A 99 -20.11 7.66 -8.98
C LYS A 99 -20.23 6.38 -9.82
N LYS A 100 -20.07 5.18 -9.25
CA LYS A 100 -20.17 3.93 -10.01
C LYS A 100 -21.63 3.68 -10.37
N ASN A 101 -21.90 3.63 -11.67
CA ASN A 101 -23.16 3.21 -12.28
C ASN A 101 -22.96 1.87 -12.99
N GLN A 102 -24.06 1.17 -13.21
CA GLN A 102 -24.05 -0.05 -14.01
C GLN A 102 -23.77 0.29 -15.47
N ASP A 103 -22.77 -0.36 -16.06
CA ASP A 103 -22.50 -0.20 -17.49
C ASP A 103 -23.52 -1.00 -18.31
N ALA A 104 -23.83 -0.56 -19.53
CA ALA A 104 -24.87 -1.17 -20.38
C ALA A 104 -24.64 -2.66 -20.70
N VAL A 105 -23.40 -3.14 -20.54
CA VAL A 105 -22.99 -4.53 -20.80
C VAL A 105 -22.63 -5.27 -19.50
N GLU A 106 -22.63 -4.57 -18.36
CA GLU A 106 -22.31 -5.14 -17.05
C GLU A 106 -23.54 -5.86 -16.48
N THR A 107 -23.38 -7.13 -16.09
CA THR A 107 -24.43 -7.87 -15.39
C THR A 107 -24.65 -7.31 -13.98
N VAL A 108 -25.84 -7.55 -13.42
CA VAL A 108 -26.16 -7.09 -12.06
C VAL A 108 -25.21 -7.72 -11.03
N GLU A 109 -24.85 -9.00 -11.18
CA GLU A 109 -23.91 -9.66 -10.27
C GLU A 109 -22.49 -9.04 -10.33
N GLN A 110 -22.01 -8.70 -11.53
CA GLN A 110 -20.72 -8.04 -11.72
C GLN A 110 -20.74 -6.64 -11.10
N HIS A 111 -21.83 -5.90 -11.28
CA HIS A 111 -22.00 -4.58 -10.71
C HIS A 111 -22.00 -4.60 -9.18
N VAL A 112 -22.78 -5.51 -8.58
CA VAL A 112 -22.81 -5.70 -7.11
C VAL A 112 -21.44 -6.09 -6.57
N THR A 113 -20.71 -6.94 -7.29
CA THR A 113 -19.33 -7.32 -6.92
C THR A 113 -18.41 -6.12 -6.93
N SER A 114 -18.46 -5.29 -7.97
CA SER A 114 -17.70 -4.04 -8.08
C SER A 114 -18.03 -3.08 -6.93
N LEU A 115 -19.31 -2.90 -6.58
CA LEU A 115 -19.74 -2.07 -5.45
C LEU A 115 -19.18 -2.57 -4.12
N LYS A 116 -19.25 -3.89 -3.86
CA LYS A 116 -18.69 -4.53 -2.65
C LYS A 116 -17.17 -4.41 -2.54
N ILE A 117 -16.46 -4.28 -3.66
CA ILE A 117 -15.02 -4.02 -3.63
C ILE A 117 -14.76 -2.57 -3.22
N LEU A 118 -15.54 -1.62 -3.75
CA LEU A 118 -15.39 -0.18 -3.46
C LEU A 118 -15.75 0.17 -2.01
N THR A 119 -16.72 -0.52 -1.39
CA THR A 119 -17.12 -0.28 0.00
C THR A 119 -15.99 -0.52 1.01
N LYS A 120 -15.03 -1.40 0.70
CA LYS A 120 -13.91 -1.72 1.60
C LYS A 120 -13.03 -0.51 1.94
N ASP A 121 -12.97 0.47 1.05
CA ASP A 121 -12.20 1.69 1.25
C ASP A 121 -13.07 2.87 1.75
N CYS A 122 -14.39 2.70 1.89
CA CYS A 122 -15.35 3.78 2.21
C CYS A 122 -15.60 3.99 3.72
N SER A 123 -15.12 3.08 4.57
CA SER A 123 -15.34 3.10 6.02
C SER A 123 -16.82 3.25 6.40
N PHE A 124 -17.70 2.44 5.80
CA PHE A 124 -19.13 2.42 6.12
C PHE A 124 -19.47 1.65 7.41
N GLY A 125 -18.51 0.92 7.98
CA GLY A 125 -18.74 0.11 9.17
C GLY A 125 -19.84 -0.92 8.94
N ASN A 126 -20.79 -1.00 9.87
CA ASN A 126 -21.90 -1.96 9.80
C ASN A 126 -22.94 -1.64 8.72
N SER A 127 -22.84 -0.49 8.04
CA SER A 127 -23.77 -0.06 7.00
C SER A 127 -23.38 -0.49 5.59
N GLU A 128 -22.30 -1.28 5.42
CA GLU A 128 -21.78 -1.68 4.12
C GLU A 128 -22.84 -2.28 3.19
N ASP A 129 -23.58 -3.29 3.66
CA ASP A 129 -24.61 -3.97 2.85
C ASP A 129 -25.78 -3.04 2.50
N GLY A 130 -26.14 -2.14 3.43
CA GLY A 130 -27.17 -1.13 3.20
C GLY A 130 -26.77 -0.16 2.09
N MET A 131 -25.52 0.32 2.10
CA MET A 131 -25.01 1.22 1.07
C MET A 131 -24.96 0.56 -0.30
N VAL A 132 -24.56 -0.71 -0.39
CA VAL A 132 -24.58 -1.46 -1.66
C VAL A 132 -26.01 -1.59 -2.20
N ARG A 133 -26.98 -1.91 -1.34
CA ARG A 133 -28.39 -2.03 -1.73
C ARG A 133 -28.94 -0.69 -2.23
N ASP A 134 -28.67 0.39 -1.50
CA ASP A 134 -29.15 1.72 -1.87
C ASP A 134 -28.51 2.17 -3.19
N ARG A 135 -27.21 1.92 -3.39
CA ARG A 135 -26.56 2.22 -4.66
C ARG A 135 -27.09 1.37 -5.81
N LEU A 136 -27.40 0.11 -5.58
CA LEU A 136 -28.04 -0.74 -6.59
C LEU A 136 -29.42 -0.21 -7.01
N LEU A 137 -30.20 0.31 -6.06
CA LEU A 137 -31.52 0.90 -6.34
C LEU A 137 -31.44 2.26 -7.04
N PHE A 138 -30.45 3.10 -6.69
CA PHE A 138 -30.28 4.46 -7.23
C PHE A 138 -29.21 4.58 -8.33
N GLY A 139 -28.62 3.47 -8.78
CA GLY A 139 -27.43 3.45 -9.64
C GLY A 139 -27.54 2.64 -10.92
N ILE A 140 -28.78 2.33 -11.31
CA ILE A 140 -29.15 1.84 -12.65
C ILE A 140 -28.95 2.97 -13.67
#